data_AF-A0A8S9YFF9-F1
#
_entry.id   AF-A0A8S9YFF9-F1
#
_cell.length_a   1.000
_cell.length_b   1.000
_cell.length_c   1.000
_cell.angle_alpha   90.00
_cell.angle_beta   90.00
_cell.angle_gamma   90.00
#
_symmetry.space_group_name_H-M   'P 1'
#
loop_
_entity.id
_entity.type
_entity.pdbx_description
1 polymer ?
#
loop_
_entity_poly.entity_id
_entity_poly.type
_entity_poly.pdbx_seq_one_letter_code
_entity_poly.pdbx_strand_id
1 'polypeptide(L)'
;PRVDLDSVQGDTTAILNLVKGIVSTLSTVNSRLQALETQVARSLPPTISSKPAVVPVMFRSPARTQEDLDAREAELANSEVYDVVMNSLSRMGGTDVADTIRRMMSFLIHTDLAVSMNWGGVCNKLAACDLLSMELVKDAILSQQRYADVSGEELLVHMRRAFRSARDRAGGRTKRITKPPKPNDVDLDDD
;
A
#
# COMPACT_ATOMS: atom_id res chain seq x y z
N PRO A 1 -30.57 -69.21 -15.72
CA PRO A 1 -29.86 -68.15 -16.49
C PRO A 1 -28.37 -68.15 -16.14
N ARG A 2 -27.56 -68.87 -16.96
CA ARG A 2 -26.09 -68.78 -16.90
C ARG A 2 -25.72 -67.46 -17.57
N VAL A 3 -25.17 -66.52 -16.80
CA VAL A 3 -24.64 -65.27 -17.33
C VAL A 3 -23.31 -65.62 -17.99
N ASP A 4 -23.15 -65.29 -19.28
CA ASP A 4 -21.92 -65.53 -20.04
C ASP A 4 -20.77 -64.69 -19.48
N LEU A 5 -19.97 -65.33 -18.62
CA LEU A 5 -18.83 -64.74 -17.93
C LEU A 5 -17.73 -64.26 -18.90
N ASP A 6 -17.64 -64.87 -20.09
CA ASP A 6 -16.65 -64.51 -21.11
C ASP A 6 -16.94 -63.15 -21.77
N SER A 7 -18.21 -62.75 -21.88
CA SER A 7 -18.60 -61.41 -22.40
C SER A 7 -18.21 -60.30 -21.43
N VAL A 8 -18.40 -60.54 -20.13
CA VAL A 8 -18.08 -59.57 -19.06
C VAL A 8 -16.56 -59.36 -18.93
N GLN A 9 -15.78 -60.41 -19.18
CA GLN A 9 -14.32 -60.34 -19.19
C GLN A 9 -13.78 -59.54 -20.39
N GLY A 10 -14.42 -59.68 -21.56
CA GLY A 10 -14.10 -58.87 -22.74
C GLY A 10 -14.34 -57.37 -22.50
N ASP A 11 -15.50 -57.03 -21.94
CA ASP A 11 -15.90 -55.64 -21.69
C ASP A 11 -15.02 -54.96 -20.62
N THR A 12 -14.66 -55.69 -19.56
CA THR A 12 -13.76 -55.17 -18.51
C THR A 12 -12.34 -54.89 -19.02
N THR A 13 -11.81 -55.70 -19.94
CA THR A 13 -10.51 -55.44 -20.57
C THR A 13 -10.56 -54.24 -21.53
N ALA A 14 -11.66 -54.05 -22.26
CA ALA A 14 -11.86 -52.89 -23.12
C ALA A 14 -11.92 -51.58 -22.31
N ILE A 15 -12.64 -51.58 -21.18
CA ILE A 15 -12.71 -50.45 -20.25
C ILE A 15 -11.33 -50.13 -19.67
N LEU A 16 -10.56 -51.15 -19.27
CA LEU A 16 -9.20 -50.97 -18.76
C LEU A 16 -8.26 -50.33 -19.78
N ASN A 17 -8.34 -50.74 -21.04
CA ASN A 17 -7.54 -50.16 -22.11
C ASN A 17 -7.93 -48.71 -22.40
N LEU A 18 -9.23 -48.39 -22.34
CA LEU A 18 -9.72 -47.01 -22.49
C LEU A 18 -9.23 -46.10 -21.35
N VAL A 19 -9.32 -46.56 -20.09
CA VAL A 19 -8.84 -45.79 -18.93
C VAL A 19 -7.33 -45.56 -19.01
N LYS A 20 -6.55 -46.56 -19.44
CA LYS A 20 -5.11 -46.39 -19.70
C LYS A 20 -4.84 -45.34 -20.78
N GLY A 21 -5.64 -45.31 -21.84
CA GLY A 21 -5.57 -44.28 -22.88
C GLY A 21 -5.89 -42.88 -22.34
N ILE A 22 -6.92 -42.74 -21.49
CA ILE A 22 -7.26 -41.46 -20.87
C ILE A 22 -6.12 -40.96 -19.98
N VAL A 23 -5.55 -41.82 -19.14
CA VAL A 23 -4.44 -41.46 -18.25
C VAL A 23 -3.20 -41.01 -19.04
N SER A 24 -2.89 -41.64 -20.18
CA SER A 24 -1.77 -41.22 -21.02
C SER A 24 -2.01 -39.86 -21.68
N THR A 25 -3.24 -39.59 -22.12
CA THR A 25 -3.60 -38.26 -22.67
C THR A 25 -3.55 -37.17 -21.59
N LEU A 26 -4.06 -37.43 -20.38
CA LEU A 26 -3.99 -36.47 -19.26
C LEU A 26 -2.54 -36.17 -18.87
N SER A 27 -1.69 -37.19 -18.81
CA SER A 27 -0.24 -37.00 -18.55
C SER A 27 0.40 -36.14 -19.62
N THR A 28 0.03 -36.33 -20.89
CA THR A 28 0.53 -35.54 -22.02
C THR A 28 0.07 -34.09 -21.94
N VAL A 29 -1.20 -33.86 -21.61
CA VAL A 29 -1.75 -32.49 -21.43
C VAL A 29 -1.05 -31.78 -20.28
N ASN A 30 -0.85 -32.47 -19.15
CA ASN A 30 -0.17 -31.89 -17.99
C ASN A 30 1.28 -31.47 -18.32
N SER A 31 2.03 -32.33 -19.01
CA SER A 31 3.39 -31.98 -19.47
C SER A 31 3.41 -30.79 -20.43
N ARG A 32 2.43 -30.70 -21.34
CA ARG A 32 2.30 -29.54 -22.25
C ARG A 32 1.95 -28.27 -21.50
N LEU A 33 1.11 -28.36 -20.46
CA LEU A 33 0.71 -27.22 -19.63
C LEU A 33 1.90 -26.70 -18.83
N GLN A 34 2.68 -27.58 -18.21
CA GLN A 34 3.94 -27.21 -17.54
C GLN A 34 4.97 -26.61 -18.50
N ALA A 35 5.09 -27.15 -19.72
CA ALA A 35 5.98 -26.59 -20.74
C ALA A 35 5.55 -25.18 -21.15
N LEU A 36 4.24 -24.93 -21.30
CA LEU A 36 3.68 -23.61 -21.57
C LEU A 36 3.90 -22.65 -20.41
N GLU A 37 3.64 -23.06 -19.17
CA GLU A 37 3.92 -22.26 -17.97
C GLU A 37 5.39 -21.86 -17.91
N THR A 38 6.30 -22.81 -18.16
CA THR A 38 7.75 -22.54 -18.16
C THR A 38 8.15 -21.64 -19.32
N GLN A 39 7.48 -21.75 -20.47
CA GLN A 39 7.75 -20.89 -21.63
C GLN A 39 7.23 -19.46 -21.40
N VAL A 40 6.07 -19.31 -20.77
CA VAL A 40 5.49 -18.04 -20.32
C VAL A 40 6.41 -17.39 -19.27
N ALA A 41 6.90 -18.16 -18.30
CA ALA A 41 7.83 -17.67 -17.28
C ALA A 41 9.20 -17.24 -17.84
N ARG A 42 9.61 -17.74 -19.01
CA ARG A 42 10.85 -17.32 -19.69
C ARG A 42 10.63 -16.19 -20.70
N SER A 43 9.47 -16.10 -21.33
CA SER A 43 9.17 -15.08 -22.34
C SER A 43 8.71 -13.76 -21.72
N LEU A 44 8.14 -13.81 -20.51
CA LEU A 44 7.90 -12.64 -19.70
C LEU A 44 9.11 -12.42 -18.77
N PRO A 45 9.82 -11.28 -18.84
CA PRO A 45 10.66 -10.88 -17.72
C PRO A 45 9.81 -10.80 -16.43
N PRO A 46 10.40 -10.91 -15.23
CA PRO A 46 9.67 -10.59 -14.00
C PRO A 46 9.02 -9.22 -14.22
N THR A 47 7.71 -9.16 -14.06
CA THR A 47 6.87 -8.01 -14.42
C THR A 47 7.22 -6.82 -13.54
N ILE A 48 8.35 -6.17 -13.80
CA ILE A 48 8.51 -4.75 -13.56
C ILE A 48 7.70 -4.14 -14.70
N SER A 49 6.41 -3.90 -14.43
CA SER A 49 5.51 -3.16 -15.31
C SER A 49 6.27 -1.97 -15.89
N SER A 50 6.65 -2.08 -17.16
CA SER A 50 7.53 -1.14 -17.86
C SER A 50 6.76 0.03 -18.48
N LYS A 51 5.45 0.12 -18.21
CA LYS A 51 4.77 1.39 -18.36
C LYS A 51 5.40 2.32 -17.32
N PRO A 52 5.94 3.50 -17.68
CA PRO A 52 6.25 4.48 -16.66
C PRO A 52 4.94 4.72 -15.94
N ALA A 53 4.84 4.17 -14.75
CA ALA A 53 3.72 4.29 -13.86
C ALA A 53 3.71 5.76 -13.44
N VAL A 54 3.14 6.60 -14.30
CA VAL A 54 2.94 8.01 -14.05
C VAL A 54 2.05 8.03 -12.83
N VAL A 55 2.58 8.57 -11.72
CA VAL A 55 1.78 8.79 -10.51
C VAL A 55 0.44 9.38 -10.91
N PRO A 56 -0.69 8.77 -10.47
CA PRO A 56 -2.00 9.24 -10.86
C PRO A 56 -2.12 10.72 -10.55
N VAL A 57 -2.86 11.45 -11.39
CA VAL A 57 -2.92 12.92 -11.32
C VAL A 57 -3.32 13.39 -9.91
N MET A 58 -4.18 12.63 -9.24
CA MET A 58 -4.60 12.87 -7.86
C MET A 58 -3.40 12.95 -6.91
N PHE A 59 -2.43 12.04 -7.03
CA PHE A 59 -1.25 11.97 -6.16
C PHE A 59 -0.15 12.98 -6.46
N ARG A 60 -0.30 13.83 -7.48
CA ARG A 60 0.70 14.86 -7.81
C ARG A 60 0.75 16.00 -6.80
N SER A 61 -0.34 16.22 -6.08
CA SER A 61 -0.42 17.17 -4.97
C SER A 61 -0.88 16.49 -3.68
N PRO A 62 -0.50 17.00 -2.50
CA PRO A 62 -0.97 16.46 -1.22
C PRO A 62 -2.46 16.77 -0.98
N ALA A 63 -3.16 15.86 -0.29
CA ALA A 63 -4.57 16.01 0.03
C ALA A 63 -4.81 17.20 0.97
N ARG A 64 -5.74 18.11 0.61
CA ARG A 64 -6.00 19.33 1.40
C ARG A 64 -7.28 19.30 2.21
N THR A 65 -8.27 18.51 1.78
CA THR A 65 -9.56 18.37 2.46
C THR A 65 -9.84 16.91 2.77
N GLN A 66 -10.84 16.66 3.62
CA GLN A 66 -11.20 15.29 3.96
C GLN A 66 -11.77 14.53 2.76
N GLU A 67 -12.57 15.20 1.92
CA GLU A 67 -13.17 14.59 0.74
C GLU A 67 -12.12 14.18 -0.29
N ASP A 68 -11.07 15.00 -0.45
CA ASP A 68 -9.92 14.70 -1.31
C ASP A 68 -9.12 13.51 -0.75
N LEU A 69 -8.96 13.43 0.57
CA LEU A 69 -8.33 12.27 1.21
C LEU A 69 -9.17 10.99 0.97
N ASP A 70 -10.47 11.03 1.23
CA ASP A 70 -11.36 9.87 1.06
C ASP A 70 -11.37 9.35 -0.39
N ALA A 71 -11.39 10.26 -1.37
CA ALA A 71 -11.35 9.89 -2.77
C ALA A 71 -10.01 9.25 -3.17
N ARG A 72 -8.89 9.67 -2.57
CA ARG A 72 -7.58 9.03 -2.76
C ARG A 72 -7.50 7.67 -2.10
N GLU A 73 -8.07 7.51 -0.90
CA GLU A 73 -8.15 6.21 -0.24
C GLU A 73 -8.96 5.22 -1.09
N ALA A 74 -10.05 5.68 -1.69
CA ALA A 74 -10.82 4.88 -2.64
C ALA A 74 -10.01 4.51 -3.90
N GLU A 75 -9.15 5.41 -4.39
CA GLU A 75 -8.24 5.11 -5.51
C GLU A 75 -7.13 4.13 -5.10
N LEU A 76 -6.56 4.26 -3.90
CA LEU A 76 -5.55 3.35 -3.34
C LEU A 76 -6.08 1.94 -3.11
N ALA A 77 -7.39 1.75 -3.00
CA ALA A 77 -7.99 0.42 -2.94
C ALA A 77 -7.75 -0.39 -4.23
N ASN A 78 -7.43 0.25 -5.37
CA ASN A 78 -6.95 -0.44 -6.55
C ASN A 78 -5.48 -0.84 -6.40
N SER A 79 -5.19 -2.14 -6.47
CA SER A 79 -3.84 -2.70 -6.36
C SER A 79 -2.84 -2.08 -7.34
N GLU A 80 -3.25 -1.80 -8.58
CA GLU A 80 -2.36 -1.16 -9.56
C GLU A 80 -1.94 0.24 -9.10
N VAL A 81 -2.89 1.04 -8.63
CA VAL A 81 -2.62 2.40 -8.14
C VAL A 81 -1.76 2.35 -6.89
N TYR A 82 -2.07 1.44 -5.98
CA TYR A 82 -1.28 1.19 -4.77
C TYR A 82 0.20 0.96 -5.13
N ASP A 83 0.49 0.03 -6.05
CA ASP A 83 1.86 -0.29 -6.46
C ASP A 83 2.56 0.89 -7.16
N VAL A 84 1.84 1.65 -7.98
CA VAL A 84 2.41 2.86 -8.63
C VAL A 84 2.82 3.89 -7.59
N VAL A 85 1.93 4.22 -6.65
CA VAL A 85 2.20 5.24 -5.64
C VAL A 85 3.27 4.72 -4.66
N MET A 86 3.23 3.44 -4.29
CA MET A 86 4.24 2.77 -3.49
C MET A 86 5.63 2.97 -4.08
N ASN A 87 5.80 2.60 -5.36
CA ASN A 87 7.07 2.72 -6.07
C ASN A 87 7.56 4.17 -6.13
N SER A 88 6.64 5.14 -6.23
CA SER A 88 6.99 6.55 -6.14
C SER A 88 7.47 6.93 -4.73
N LEU A 89 6.79 6.47 -3.69
CA LEU A 89 7.18 6.74 -2.31
C LEU A 89 8.51 6.08 -1.95
N SER A 90 8.74 4.83 -2.35
CA SER A 90 9.98 4.09 -2.09
C SER A 90 11.22 4.76 -2.71
N ARG A 91 11.04 5.60 -3.73
CA ARG A 91 12.13 6.41 -4.32
C ARG A 91 12.42 7.67 -3.52
N MET A 92 11.53 8.09 -2.62
CA MET A 92 11.77 9.26 -1.79
C MET A 92 12.78 8.94 -0.70
N GLY A 93 13.87 9.70 -0.72
CA GLY A 93 14.89 9.68 0.31
C GLY A 93 14.74 10.82 1.32
N GLY A 94 15.39 10.63 2.45
CA GLY A 94 15.57 11.61 3.52
C GLY A 94 16.88 11.34 4.25
N THR A 95 17.27 12.25 5.12
CA THR A 95 18.52 12.15 5.90
C THR A 95 18.47 11.00 6.91
N ASP A 96 17.32 10.80 7.55
CA ASP A 96 17.04 9.72 8.49
C ASP A 96 15.64 9.12 8.20
N VAL A 97 15.29 8.05 8.93
CA VAL A 97 13.98 7.39 8.84
C VAL A 97 12.85 8.40 9.09
N ALA A 98 13.01 9.24 10.11
CA ALA A 98 12.03 10.24 10.50
C ALA A 98 11.79 11.31 9.40
N ASP A 99 12.83 11.78 8.73
CA ASP A 99 12.78 12.72 7.61
C ASP A 99 12.12 12.09 6.40
N THR A 100 12.48 10.86 6.06
CA THR A 100 11.86 10.13 4.94
C THR A 100 10.37 9.95 5.16
N ILE A 101 9.96 9.45 6.32
CA ILE A 101 8.56 9.31 6.74
C ILE A 101 7.83 10.65 6.68
N ARG A 102 8.44 11.72 7.18
CA ARG A 102 7.85 13.07 7.14
C ARG A 102 7.67 13.58 5.71
N ARG A 103 8.62 13.34 4.81
CA ARG A 103 8.51 13.70 3.39
C ARG A 103 7.39 12.91 2.72
N MET A 104 7.31 11.60 2.95
CA MET A 104 6.24 10.74 2.46
C MET A 104 4.87 11.20 2.91
N MET A 105 4.67 11.47 4.20
CA MET A 105 3.40 12.01 4.68
C MET A 105 3.08 13.40 4.12
N SER A 106 4.08 14.26 3.91
CA SER A 106 3.84 15.60 3.35
C SER A 106 3.51 15.56 1.85
N PHE A 107 3.92 14.49 1.16
CA PHE A 107 3.53 14.22 -0.22
C PHE A 107 2.07 13.75 -0.30
N LEU A 108 1.62 12.93 0.66
CA LEU A 108 0.27 12.38 0.68
C LEU A 108 -0.77 13.36 1.25
N ILE A 109 -0.44 14.04 2.35
CA ILE A 109 -1.38 14.86 3.13
C ILE A 109 -0.78 16.25 3.34
N HIS A 110 -1.53 17.27 2.95
CA HIS A 110 -1.13 18.66 3.15
C HIS A 110 -1.05 19.00 4.64
N THR A 111 -0.19 19.96 4.99
CA THR A 111 0.03 20.34 6.39
C THR A 111 -1.26 20.80 7.07
N ASP A 112 -2.11 21.55 6.37
CA ASP A 112 -3.36 22.07 6.92
C ASP A 112 -4.32 20.95 7.36
N LEU A 113 -4.46 19.92 6.52
CA LEU A 113 -5.25 18.73 6.84
C LEU A 113 -4.58 17.89 7.94
N ALA A 114 -3.25 17.73 7.88
CA ALA A 114 -2.52 16.96 8.88
C ALA A 114 -2.67 17.53 10.32
N VAL A 115 -2.96 18.82 10.49
CA VAL A 115 -3.20 19.46 11.79
C VAL A 115 -4.57 19.08 12.39
N SER A 116 -5.58 18.87 11.56
CA SER A 116 -6.91 18.38 11.98
C SER A 116 -6.97 16.86 12.17
N MET A 117 -5.88 16.16 11.86
CA MET A 117 -5.75 14.72 12.05
C MET A 117 -4.89 14.38 13.27
N ASN A 118 -5.05 13.17 13.77
CA ASN A 118 -4.06 12.53 14.63
C ASN A 118 -4.05 11.02 14.36
N TRP A 119 -3.14 10.29 15.00
CA TRP A 119 -3.01 8.86 14.74
C TRP A 119 -4.28 8.07 15.09
N GLY A 120 -4.93 8.36 16.22
CA GLY A 120 -6.01 7.53 16.77
C GLY A 120 -7.41 8.17 16.82
N GLY A 121 -7.65 9.27 16.13
CA GLY A 121 -8.95 9.98 16.09
C GLY A 121 -9.37 10.74 17.35
N VAL A 122 -8.47 10.99 18.30
CA VAL A 122 -8.84 11.54 19.62
C VAL A 122 -9.22 13.03 19.53
N CYS A 123 -10.21 13.48 20.31
CA CYS A 123 -10.68 14.87 20.39
C CYS A 123 -11.29 15.43 19.09
N ASN A 124 -12.25 14.72 18.49
CA ASN A 124 -12.93 15.12 17.24
C ASN A 124 -11.98 15.35 16.06
N LYS A 125 -10.85 14.66 16.07
CA LYS A 125 -9.88 14.65 14.96
C LYS A 125 -10.06 13.39 14.15
N LEU A 126 -9.68 13.46 12.89
CA LEU A 126 -9.71 12.32 11.98
C LEU A 126 -8.59 11.33 12.36
N ALA A 127 -8.94 10.04 12.37
CA ALA A 127 -8.01 8.96 12.65
C ALA A 127 -7.18 8.63 11.41
N ALA A 128 -5.85 8.64 11.55
CA ALA A 128 -4.96 8.27 10.46
C ALA A 128 -4.60 6.78 10.45
N CYS A 129 -4.77 6.05 11.57
CA CYS A 129 -4.32 4.66 11.70
C CYS A 129 -4.96 3.69 10.69
N ASP A 130 -6.18 3.98 10.26
CA ASP A 130 -6.98 3.09 9.41
C ASP A 130 -6.89 3.43 7.91
N LEU A 131 -6.07 4.41 7.55
CA LEU A 131 -5.89 4.84 6.15
C LEU A 131 -4.92 3.92 5.42
N LEU A 132 -5.26 3.52 4.19
CA LEU A 132 -4.37 2.83 3.25
C LEU A 132 -3.15 3.70 2.95
N SER A 133 -3.29 5.02 2.92
CA SER A 133 -2.13 5.93 2.82
C SER A 133 -1.08 5.69 3.91
N MET A 134 -1.48 5.29 5.12
CA MET A 134 -0.52 5.02 6.20
C MET A 134 0.12 3.64 6.04
N GLU A 135 -0.62 2.64 5.57
CA GLU A 135 -0.07 1.34 5.20
C GLU A 135 0.96 1.47 4.07
N LEU A 136 0.61 2.25 3.05
CA LEU A 136 1.46 2.58 1.92
C LEU A 136 2.80 3.19 2.35
N VAL A 137 2.79 4.09 3.34
CA VAL A 137 4.03 4.67 3.89
C VAL A 137 4.87 3.62 4.59
N LYS A 138 4.24 2.68 5.32
CA LYS A 138 4.98 1.64 6.03
C LYS A 138 5.70 0.72 5.06
N ASP A 139 4.95 0.20 4.09
CA ASP A 139 5.48 -0.69 3.07
C ASP A 139 6.56 0.00 2.22
N ALA A 140 6.38 1.29 1.91
CA ALA A 140 7.37 2.06 1.17
C ALA A 140 8.71 2.13 1.93
N ILE A 141 8.67 2.34 3.25
CA ILE A 141 9.88 2.35 4.08
C ILE A 141 10.49 0.95 4.19
N LEU A 142 9.67 -0.08 4.41
CA LEU A 142 10.14 -1.46 4.54
C LEU A 142 10.73 -2.01 3.23
N SER A 143 10.29 -1.48 2.07
CA SER A 143 10.89 -1.80 0.77
C SER A 143 12.29 -1.21 0.58
N GLN A 144 12.68 -0.19 1.35
CA GLN A 144 13.98 0.45 1.23
C GLN A 144 15.05 -0.33 2.01
N GLN A 145 16.02 -0.90 1.30
CA GLN A 145 17.14 -1.66 1.90
C GLN A 145 17.89 -0.89 3.00
N ARG A 146 17.94 0.44 2.91
CA ARG A 146 18.59 1.33 3.90
C ARG A 146 17.93 1.28 5.29
N TYR A 147 16.68 0.86 5.37
CA TYR A 147 15.88 0.83 6.60
C TYR A 147 15.49 -0.59 7.01
N ALA A 148 16.27 -1.59 6.57
CA ALA A 148 16.01 -3.01 6.85
C ALA A 148 16.00 -3.34 8.36
N ASP A 149 16.75 -2.60 9.18
CA ASP A 149 16.86 -2.83 10.63
C ASP A 149 15.76 -2.13 11.45
N VAL A 150 14.92 -1.31 10.81
CA VAL A 150 13.90 -0.51 11.50
C VAL A 150 12.73 -1.41 11.90
N SER A 151 12.43 -1.48 13.20
CA SER A 151 11.27 -2.20 13.70
C SER A 151 9.96 -1.49 13.29
N GLY A 152 8.90 -2.27 13.05
CA GLY A 152 7.56 -1.74 12.83
C GLY A 152 7.06 -0.84 13.97
N GLU A 153 7.50 -1.08 15.21
CA GLU A 153 7.15 -0.21 16.35
C GLU A 153 7.84 1.16 16.26
N GLU A 154 9.12 1.19 15.90
CA GLU A 154 9.89 2.42 15.70
C GLU A 154 9.29 3.25 14.56
N LEU A 155 8.91 2.58 13.46
CA LEU A 155 8.21 3.18 12.34
C LEU A 155 6.91 3.87 12.78
N LEU A 156 6.09 3.19 13.58
CA LEU A 156 4.86 3.76 14.14
C LEU A 156 5.12 4.98 15.03
N VAL A 157 6.19 4.96 15.84
CA VAL A 157 6.59 6.11 16.67
C VAL A 157 6.87 7.33 15.79
N HIS A 158 7.60 7.15 14.68
CA HIS A 158 7.90 8.22 13.73
C HIS A 158 6.65 8.72 13.00
N MET A 159 5.75 7.83 12.57
CA MET A 159 4.48 8.20 11.94
C MET A 159 3.60 9.03 12.89
N ARG A 160 3.40 8.57 14.12
CA ARG A 160 2.67 9.32 15.17
C ARG A 160 3.32 10.68 15.45
N ARG A 161 4.66 10.72 15.52
CA ARG A 161 5.41 11.96 15.76
C ARG A 161 5.20 12.96 14.62
N ALA A 162 5.11 12.50 13.37
CA ALA A 162 4.91 13.39 12.25
C ALA A 162 3.56 14.13 12.32
N PHE A 163 2.45 13.45 12.65
CA PHE A 163 1.16 14.13 12.84
C PHE A 163 1.22 15.14 14.00
N ARG A 164 1.86 14.78 15.11
CA ARG A 164 2.05 15.72 16.23
C ARG A 164 2.83 16.98 15.84
N SER A 165 3.86 16.82 15.00
CA SER A 165 4.68 17.94 14.52
C SER A 165 4.11 18.65 13.30
N ALA A 166 2.92 18.28 12.80
CA ALA A 166 2.32 18.89 11.62
C ALA A 166 2.21 20.41 11.74
N ARG A 167 1.81 20.92 12.91
CA ARG A 167 1.66 22.36 13.18
C ARG A 167 2.97 23.14 13.08
N ASP A 168 4.10 22.49 13.29
CA ASP A 168 5.41 23.14 13.26
C ASP A 168 6.04 23.14 11.86
N ARG A 169 5.40 22.46 10.88
CA ARG A 169 5.83 22.44 9.47
C ARG A 169 5.60 23.81 8.80
N ALA A 170 6.24 24.02 7.65
CA ALA A 170 6.11 25.24 6.82
C ALA A 170 6.32 26.57 7.60
N GLY A 171 7.28 26.58 8.54
CA GLY A 171 7.60 27.77 9.34
C GLY A 171 6.63 28.03 10.50
N GLY A 172 5.73 27.08 10.84
CA GLY A 172 4.81 27.21 11.97
C GLY A 172 5.51 27.43 13.31
N ARG A 173 6.67 26.80 13.52
CA ARG A 173 7.51 27.04 14.71
C ARG A 173 8.01 28.48 14.78
N THR A 174 8.54 29.01 13.67
CA THR A 174 9.00 30.40 13.56
C THR A 174 7.85 31.37 13.84
N LYS A 175 6.68 31.14 13.23
CA LYS A 175 5.48 31.98 13.43
C LYS A 175 5.00 32.02 14.89
N ARG A 176 5.20 30.95 15.67
CA ARG A 176 4.84 30.93 17.10
C ARG A 176 5.84 31.70 17.95
N ILE A 177 7.12 31.64 17.60
CA ILE A 177 8.19 32.36 18.30
C ILE A 177 8.10 33.86 18.01
N THR A 178 7.76 34.23 16.77
CA THR A 178 7.66 35.64 16.36
C THR A 178 6.29 36.27 16.64
N LYS A 179 5.33 35.53 17.22
CA LYS A 179 4.02 36.09 17.55
C LYS A 179 4.18 36.94 18.82
N PRO A 180 3.92 38.26 18.77
CA PRO A 180 3.98 39.10 19.96
C PRO A 180 2.95 38.59 20.99
N PRO A 181 3.25 38.71 22.31
CA PRO A 181 2.27 38.41 23.34
C PRO A 181 0.98 39.17 23.05
N LYS A 182 -0.18 38.51 23.22
CA LYS A 182 -1.46 39.21 23.14
C LYS A 182 -1.41 40.37 24.15
N PRO A 183 -1.82 41.60 23.78
CA PRO A 183 -2.01 42.64 24.79
C PRO A 183 -3.00 42.07 25.81
N ASN A 184 -2.58 42.05 27.07
CA ASN A 184 -3.51 41.81 28.18
C ASN A 184 -4.61 42.84 28.03
N ASP A 185 -5.88 42.41 28.09
CA ASP A 185 -6.98 43.33 28.34
C ASP A 185 -6.64 44.04 29.65
N VAL A 186 -6.17 45.27 29.53
CA VAL A 186 -6.05 46.20 30.64
C VAL A 186 -7.50 46.41 31.07
N ASP A 187 -7.86 45.78 32.18
CA ASP A 187 -9.04 46.17 32.96
C ASP A 187 -8.92 47.68 33.19
N LEU A 188 -9.71 48.43 32.43
CA LEU A 188 -9.94 49.84 32.65
C LEU A 188 -10.78 49.95 33.92
N ASP A 189 -10.29 50.81 34.80
CA ASP A 189 -10.71 51.10 36.16
C ASP A 189 -12.22 51.33 36.35
N ASP A 190 -12.69 51.08 37.57
CA ASP A 190 -13.69 51.95 38.19
C ASP A 190 -13.20 52.30 39.61
N ASP A 191 -12.93 53.60 39.79
CA ASP A 191 -12.61 54.32 41.04
C ASP A 191 -13.74 54.27 42.09
#